data_AF-A0AAW0YGN8-F1
#
_entry.id   AF-A0AAW0YGN8-F1
#
_cell.length_a   1.000
_cell.length_b   1.000
_cell.length_c   1.000
_cell.angle_alpha   90.00
_cell.angle_beta   90.00
_cell.angle_gamma   90.00
#
_symmetry.space_group_name_H-M   'P 1'
#
loop_
_entity.id
_entity.type
_entity.pdbx_description
1 polymer ?
#
loop_
_entity_poly.entity_id
_entity_poly.type
_entity_poly.pdbx_seq_one_letter_code
_entity_poly.pdbx_strand_id
1 'polypeptide(L)'
;MRPCLNNCSSNPSIWLQVENVNFTWSAGSKRYYYTFDRLYSQDEVVLEVPVLSLPTHGRVPKKPKVFSVKIHCTGNASGIATFGIGLLIQTRLGRPLPGTPLRLKLRKECTQIGPDPECDQKCENGGVCDEGQRCLCPEGYMGQYCNTALCYPQCMNGGTCTTPGRCSCPPGFQGRHCEGGICQDKCQNGGKCVQKDTCDCRRGYYGNRCEFSKCVIPCINGGRCRDVNKCRCPRGFAGDHCEVVLGQNVEASATTRCTRRCRHGTCKKTTCYCHEGYTGRWCRRRGGNMSGKIRKKVWV
;
A
#
# COMPACT_ATOMS: atom_id res chain seq x y z
N MET A 1 -1.83 -1.11 11.30
CA MET A 1 -2.12 -1.11 9.85
C MET A 1 -0.86 -0.72 9.11
N ARG A 2 -0.14 -1.68 8.51
CA ARG A 2 0.62 -1.41 7.28
C ARG A 2 -0.31 -1.88 6.17
N PRO A 3 -0.99 -0.98 5.45
CA PRO A 3 -1.87 -1.40 4.39
C PRO A 3 -1.00 -1.84 3.21
N CYS A 4 -0.90 -3.15 2.97
CA CYS A 4 -0.57 -3.67 1.65
C CYS A 4 -1.83 -3.54 0.79
N LEU A 5 -2.14 -2.32 0.37
CA LEU A 5 -3.23 -1.98 -0.55
C LEU A 5 -2.73 -0.88 -1.49
N ASN A 6 -1.64 -1.15 -2.20
CA ASN A 6 -1.26 -0.38 -3.38
C ASN A 6 -1.13 -1.39 -4.53
N ASN A 7 -1.96 -1.20 -5.56
CA ASN A 7 -2.18 -2.06 -6.74
C ASN A 7 -3.11 -3.29 -6.58
N CYS A 8 -4.40 -3.02 -6.39
CA CYS A 8 -5.45 -3.88 -6.95
C CYS A 8 -6.29 -3.06 -7.95
N SER A 9 -5.70 -2.69 -9.08
CA SER A 9 -6.45 -2.10 -10.22
C SER A 9 -7.18 -3.15 -11.06
N SER A 10 -6.98 -4.44 -10.78
CA SER A 10 -7.80 -5.53 -11.29
C SER A 10 -8.78 -5.95 -10.20
N ASN A 11 -10.07 -5.86 -10.48
CA ASN A 11 -11.13 -6.36 -9.60
C ASN A 11 -10.88 -7.87 -9.34
N PRO A 12 -10.40 -8.29 -8.16
CA PRO A 12 -9.92 -9.65 -7.99
C PRO A 12 -11.11 -10.61 -7.92
N SER A 13 -11.18 -11.53 -8.89
CA SER A 13 -12.11 -12.66 -8.82
C SER A 13 -11.63 -13.63 -7.74
N ILE A 14 -12.53 -14.00 -6.83
CA ILE A 14 -12.31 -15.06 -5.86
C ILE A 14 -12.55 -16.39 -6.57
N TRP A 15 -11.61 -17.31 -6.40
CA TRP A 15 -11.58 -18.61 -7.08
C TRP A 15 -12.71 -19.55 -6.64
N LEU A 16 -13.10 -20.46 -7.54
CA LEU A 16 -14.23 -21.38 -7.42
C LEU A 16 -14.32 -22.15 -6.09
N GLN A 17 -13.18 -22.64 -5.58
CA GLN A 17 -13.12 -23.50 -4.39
C GLN A 17 -12.90 -22.74 -3.08
N VAL A 18 -12.72 -21.40 -3.13
CA VAL A 18 -12.57 -20.60 -1.91
C VAL A 18 -13.94 -20.30 -1.32
N GLU A 19 -14.37 -21.16 -0.41
CA GLU A 19 -15.61 -20.96 0.36
C GLU A 19 -15.42 -20.01 1.53
N ASN A 20 -14.19 -19.84 2.02
CA ASN A 20 -13.90 -19.05 3.21
C ASN A 20 -12.62 -18.23 3.02
N VAL A 21 -12.69 -16.93 3.31
CA VAL A 21 -11.52 -16.05 3.33
C VAL A 21 -11.25 -15.61 4.77
N ASN A 22 -10.05 -15.94 5.27
CA ASN A 22 -9.64 -15.65 6.64
C ASN A 22 -8.91 -14.31 6.72
N PHE A 23 -9.36 -13.46 7.65
CA PHE A 23 -8.77 -12.15 7.93
C PHE A 23 -8.28 -12.11 9.37
N THR A 24 -7.03 -11.67 9.56
CA THR A 24 -6.49 -11.41 10.90
C THR A 24 -6.52 -9.92 11.18
N TRP A 25 -7.09 -9.52 12.32
CA TRP A 25 -7.19 -8.11 12.72
C TRP A 25 -6.96 -7.88 14.21
N SER A 26 -6.56 -6.66 14.55
CA SER A 26 -6.46 -6.18 15.93
C SER A 26 -6.40 -4.65 16.01
N ALA A 27 -6.78 -4.12 17.17
CA ALA A 27 -6.73 -2.70 17.51
C ALA A 27 -5.51 -2.30 18.35
N GLY A 28 -4.73 -3.27 18.84
CA GLY A 28 -3.63 -3.03 19.77
C GLY A 28 -4.10 -2.35 21.06
N SER A 29 -3.48 -1.23 21.42
CA SER A 29 -3.80 -0.46 22.64
C SER A 29 -5.03 0.46 22.51
N LYS A 30 -5.44 0.79 21.28
CA LYS A 30 -6.57 1.70 21.03
C LYS A 30 -7.90 0.95 21.03
N ARG A 31 -9.01 1.69 21.23
CA ARG A 31 -10.38 1.14 21.18
C ARG A 31 -11.06 1.59 19.90
N TYR A 32 -11.43 0.61 19.08
CA TYR A 32 -12.17 0.80 17.84
C TYR A 32 -13.41 -0.08 17.82
N TYR A 33 -14.43 0.41 17.13
CA TYR A 33 -15.69 -0.28 16.89
C TYR A 33 -15.83 -0.49 15.39
N TYR A 34 -16.37 -1.62 15.00
CA TYR A 34 -16.58 -1.96 13.61
C TYR A 34 -18.06 -2.17 13.33
N THR A 35 -18.45 -1.89 12.09
CA THR A 35 -19.78 -2.18 11.55
C THR A 35 -19.62 -2.66 10.11
N PHE A 36 -20.12 -3.84 9.81
CA PHE A 36 -20.33 -4.35 8.47
C PHE A 36 -21.68 -3.87 7.97
N ASP A 37 -21.68 -2.75 7.25
CA ASP A 37 -22.88 -2.04 6.83
C ASP A 37 -23.35 -2.43 5.42
N ARG A 38 -22.58 -3.26 4.71
CA ARG A 38 -22.99 -3.91 3.46
C ARG A 38 -22.51 -5.35 3.43
N LEU A 39 -23.44 -6.26 3.22
CA LEU A 39 -23.21 -7.65 2.84
C LEU A 39 -24.31 -7.98 1.84
N TYR A 40 -23.95 -8.19 0.59
CA TYR A 40 -24.93 -8.48 -0.47
C TYR A 40 -24.31 -9.32 -1.58
N SER A 41 -25.13 -10.11 -2.24
CA SER A 41 -24.85 -10.70 -3.55
C SER A 41 -25.70 -9.99 -4.61
N GLN A 42 -25.16 -9.76 -5.80
CA GLN A 42 -25.93 -9.22 -6.92
C GLN A 42 -26.74 -10.29 -7.66
N ASP A 43 -26.38 -11.56 -7.47
CA ASP A 43 -27.01 -12.70 -8.09
C ASP A 43 -27.10 -13.82 -7.04
N GLU A 44 -28.20 -13.82 -6.28
CA GLU A 44 -28.47 -14.79 -5.21
C GLU A 44 -28.84 -16.18 -5.74
N VAL A 45 -29.13 -16.30 -7.05
CA VAL A 45 -29.36 -17.60 -7.69
C VAL A 45 -28.04 -18.34 -7.87
N VAL A 46 -26.95 -17.61 -8.15
CA VAL A 46 -25.61 -18.17 -8.34
C VAL A 46 -24.80 -18.20 -7.04
N LEU A 47 -24.90 -17.16 -6.21
CA LEU A 47 -24.07 -16.96 -5.03
C LEU A 47 -24.87 -16.40 -3.86
N GLU A 48 -24.84 -17.10 -2.73
CA GLU A 48 -25.49 -16.66 -1.49
C GLU A 48 -24.89 -15.37 -0.95
N VAL A 49 -25.66 -14.65 -0.12
CA VAL A 49 -25.13 -13.48 0.60
C VAL A 49 -23.98 -13.89 1.52
N PRO A 50 -22.81 -13.21 1.45
CA PRO A 50 -21.66 -13.59 2.27
C PRO A 50 -21.94 -13.54 3.78
N VAL A 51 -21.49 -14.57 4.50
CA VAL A 51 -21.72 -14.72 5.95
C VAL A 51 -20.44 -14.49 6.72
N LEU A 52 -20.51 -13.73 7.82
CA LEU A 52 -19.36 -13.47 8.69
C LEU A 52 -19.28 -14.49 9.82
N SER A 53 -18.07 -14.91 10.20
CA SER A 53 -17.82 -15.72 11.40
C SER A 53 -17.92 -14.91 12.71
N LEU A 54 -18.40 -13.67 12.66
CA LEU A 54 -18.55 -12.75 13.77
C LEU A 54 -19.82 -11.89 13.59
N PRO A 55 -20.32 -11.24 14.66
CA PRO A 55 -21.46 -10.33 14.54
C PRO A 55 -21.14 -9.15 13.61
N THR A 56 -22.14 -8.63 12.89
CA THR A 56 -21.98 -7.52 11.93
C THR A 56 -21.50 -6.22 12.56
N HIS A 57 -21.66 -6.04 13.87
CA HIS A 57 -21.12 -4.89 14.58
C HIS A 57 -20.50 -5.34 15.90
N GLY A 58 -19.51 -4.58 16.38
CA GLY A 58 -18.87 -4.90 17.63
C GLY A 58 -17.58 -4.13 17.88
N ARG A 59 -16.77 -4.66 18.80
CA ARG A 59 -15.49 -4.07 19.15
C ARG A 59 -14.35 -4.82 18.48
N VAL A 60 -13.42 -4.08 17.87
CA VAL A 60 -12.21 -4.66 17.28
C VAL A 60 -11.34 -5.26 18.41
N PRO A 61 -10.87 -6.51 18.28
CA PRO A 61 -10.15 -7.20 19.34
C PRO A 61 -8.80 -6.53 19.64
N LYS A 62 -8.37 -6.57 20.90
CA LYS A 62 -7.07 -6.01 21.32
C LYS A 62 -5.89 -6.82 20.77
N LYS A 63 -5.98 -8.16 20.86
CA LYS A 63 -5.00 -9.11 20.32
C LYS A 63 -5.42 -9.55 18.91
N PRO A 64 -4.48 -10.00 18.06
CA PRO A 64 -4.80 -10.59 16.76
C PRO A 64 -5.84 -11.70 16.91
N LYS A 65 -6.95 -11.57 16.18
CA LYS A 65 -7.99 -12.61 16.08
C LYS A 65 -8.29 -12.83 14.61
N VAL A 66 -8.59 -14.06 14.24
CA VAL A 66 -9.06 -14.41 12.91
C VAL A 66 -10.58 -14.29 12.87
N PHE A 67 -11.10 -13.74 11.78
CA PHE A 67 -12.49 -13.91 11.39
C PHE A 67 -12.54 -14.32 9.93
N SER A 68 -13.59 -15.01 9.54
CA SER A 68 -13.76 -15.53 8.19
C SER A 68 -14.97 -14.88 7.53
N VAL A 69 -14.85 -14.62 6.23
CA VAL A 69 -15.99 -14.32 5.37
C VAL A 69 -16.27 -15.58 4.55
N LYS A 70 -17.46 -16.14 4.72
CA LYS A 70 -17.93 -17.30 3.97
C LYS A 70 -18.65 -16.85 2.72
N ILE A 71 -18.32 -17.43 1.57
CA ILE A 71 -18.76 -17.04 0.24
C ILE A 71 -19.22 -18.31 -0.49
N HIS A 72 -20.46 -18.73 -0.24
CA HIS A 72 -20.99 -19.98 -0.77
C HIS A 72 -21.71 -19.76 -2.10
N CYS A 73 -21.41 -20.61 -3.08
CA CYS A 73 -22.23 -20.77 -4.26
C CYS A 73 -23.47 -21.59 -3.88
N THR A 74 -24.62 -21.28 -4.49
CA THR A 74 -25.88 -22.02 -4.22
C THR A 74 -25.84 -23.47 -4.67
N GLY A 75 -24.97 -23.80 -5.63
CA GLY A 75 -24.86 -25.13 -6.25
C GLY A 75 -25.85 -25.39 -7.39
N ASN A 76 -26.87 -24.55 -7.55
CA ASN A 76 -27.95 -24.74 -8.53
C ASN A 76 -27.80 -23.93 -9.81
N ALA A 77 -26.79 -23.06 -9.91
CA ALA A 77 -26.52 -22.26 -11.11
C ALA A 77 -25.01 -22.03 -11.29
N SER A 78 -24.56 -22.12 -12.54
CA SER A 78 -23.21 -21.75 -12.95
C SER A 78 -23.22 -20.30 -13.42
N GLY A 79 -22.20 -19.53 -13.04
CA GLY A 79 -22.08 -18.14 -13.45
C GLY A 79 -21.04 -17.38 -12.62
N ILE A 80 -20.80 -16.13 -13.00
CA ILE A 80 -19.97 -15.22 -12.22
C ILE A 80 -20.88 -14.25 -11.48
N ALA A 81 -21.01 -14.44 -10.17
CA ALA A 81 -21.74 -13.53 -9.31
C ALA A 81 -20.83 -12.43 -8.77
N THR A 82 -21.39 -11.26 -8.54
CA THR A 82 -20.68 -10.16 -7.88
C THR A 82 -21.27 -9.97 -6.50
N PHE A 83 -20.43 -9.78 -5.49
CA PHE A 83 -20.87 -9.53 -4.12
C PHE A 83 -20.12 -8.33 -3.53
N GLY A 84 -20.66 -7.75 -2.46
CA GLY A 84 -20.04 -6.59 -1.82
C GLY A 84 -19.97 -6.68 -0.31
N ILE A 85 -18.87 -6.16 0.23
CA ILE A 85 -18.60 -6.06 1.67
C ILE A 85 -18.27 -4.62 2.01
N GLY A 86 -19.04 -4.04 2.92
CA GLY A 86 -18.81 -2.73 3.52
C GLY A 86 -18.27 -2.89 4.94
N LEU A 87 -17.16 -2.25 5.26
CA LEU A 87 -16.61 -2.24 6.62
C LEU A 87 -16.29 -0.82 7.07
N LEU A 88 -17.05 -0.34 8.05
CA LEU A 88 -16.83 0.91 8.75
C LEU A 88 -16.07 0.65 10.05
N ILE A 89 -15.02 1.42 10.33
CA ILE A 89 -14.32 1.38 11.62
C ILE A 89 -14.31 2.77 12.24
N GLN A 90 -14.80 2.86 13.47
CA GLN A 90 -14.95 4.12 14.18
C GLN A 90 -14.20 4.11 15.52
N THR A 91 -13.81 5.31 15.96
CA THR A 91 -13.31 5.55 17.31
C THR A 91 -14.44 5.47 18.33
N ARG A 92 -14.11 5.48 19.63
CA ARG A 92 -15.12 5.56 20.72
C ARG A 92 -16.05 6.78 20.60
N LEU A 93 -15.63 7.84 19.92
CA LEU A 93 -16.40 9.06 19.69
C LEU A 93 -17.24 9.01 18.40
N GLY A 94 -17.39 7.84 17.76
CA GLY A 94 -18.13 7.68 16.51
C GLY A 94 -17.43 8.22 15.26
N ARG A 95 -16.20 8.76 15.39
CA ARG A 95 -15.45 9.29 14.24
C ARG A 95 -14.87 8.15 13.39
N PRO A 96 -15.11 8.11 12.07
CA PRO A 96 -14.56 7.09 11.19
C PRO A 96 -13.04 7.21 11.07
N LEU A 97 -12.35 6.08 10.89
CA LEU A 97 -10.93 6.07 10.60
C LEU A 97 -10.66 6.47 9.15
N PRO A 98 -9.54 7.16 8.86
CA PRO A 98 -9.12 7.44 7.50
C PRO A 98 -9.06 6.16 6.66
N GLY A 99 -9.66 6.19 5.47
CA GLY A 99 -9.78 5.02 4.59
C GLY A 99 -10.98 4.10 4.89
N THR A 100 -11.86 4.47 5.83
CA THR A 100 -13.15 3.79 6.05
C THR A 100 -14.33 4.72 5.72
N PRO A 101 -15.47 4.20 5.24
CA PRO A 101 -15.79 2.78 5.06
C PRO A 101 -15.01 2.15 3.90
N LEU A 102 -14.49 0.94 4.14
CA LEU A 102 -13.96 0.09 3.08
C LEU A 102 -15.14 -0.45 2.28
N ARG A 103 -15.11 -0.26 0.95
CA ARG A 103 -16.15 -0.71 0.03
C ARG A 103 -15.53 -1.68 -0.95
N LEU A 104 -15.67 -2.97 -0.67
CA LEU A 104 -15.19 -4.02 -1.55
C LEU A 104 -16.37 -4.48 -2.42
N LYS A 105 -16.16 -4.52 -3.73
CA LYS A 105 -17.04 -5.16 -4.71
C LYS A 105 -16.18 -6.19 -5.42
N LEU A 106 -16.51 -7.46 -5.27
CA LEU A 106 -15.68 -8.60 -5.67
C LEU A 106 -16.51 -9.53 -6.55
N ARG A 107 -15.85 -10.30 -7.41
CA ARG A 107 -16.49 -11.29 -8.27
C ARG A 107 -16.16 -12.68 -7.75
N LYS A 108 -17.13 -13.59 -7.77
CA LYS A 108 -16.95 -15.01 -7.47
C LYS A 108 -17.49 -15.80 -8.65
N GLU A 109 -16.66 -16.64 -9.22
CA GLU A 109 -17.12 -17.63 -10.18
C GLU A 109 -17.69 -18.81 -9.39
N CYS A 110 -18.86 -19.25 -9.80
CA CYS A 110 -19.58 -20.40 -9.28
C CYS A 110 -19.89 -21.31 -10.45
N THR A 111 -19.64 -22.59 -10.29
CA THR A 111 -20.09 -23.62 -11.22
C THR A 111 -20.98 -24.56 -10.46
N GLN A 112 -22.03 -25.07 -11.10
CA GLN A 112 -22.71 -26.28 -10.64
C GLN A 112 -21.67 -27.39 -10.67
N ILE A 113 -21.01 -27.66 -9.55
CA ILE A 113 -20.15 -28.83 -9.39
C ILE A 113 -21.10 -29.96 -9.03
N GLY A 114 -21.80 -30.47 -10.04
CA GLY A 114 -22.53 -31.71 -9.90
C GLY A 114 -21.55 -32.89 -9.77
N PRO A 115 -21.98 -34.01 -9.17
CA PRO A 115 -21.24 -35.26 -9.28
C PRO A 115 -21.02 -35.58 -10.77
N ASP A 116 -19.77 -35.79 -11.19
CA ASP A 116 -19.45 -36.30 -12.53
C ASP A 116 -19.13 -37.80 -12.41
N PRO A 117 -20.02 -38.69 -12.89
CA PRO A 117 -19.79 -40.13 -12.85
C PRO A 117 -18.51 -40.60 -13.53
N GLU A 118 -17.91 -39.77 -14.39
CA GLU A 118 -16.65 -40.04 -15.09
C GLU A 118 -15.48 -39.22 -14.53
N CYS A 119 -15.60 -38.67 -13.32
CA CYS A 119 -14.55 -37.86 -12.68
C CYS A 119 -13.19 -38.59 -12.65
N ASP A 120 -13.20 -39.91 -12.43
CA ASP A 120 -12.00 -40.76 -12.33
C ASP A 120 -11.10 -40.66 -13.58
N GLN A 121 -11.67 -40.31 -14.74
CA GLN A 121 -10.92 -40.17 -15.99
C GLN A 121 -10.59 -38.73 -16.35
N LYS A 122 -11.26 -37.75 -15.73
CA LYS A 122 -11.16 -36.34 -16.09
C LYS A 122 -10.29 -35.54 -15.14
N CYS A 123 -10.07 -35.98 -13.90
CA CYS A 123 -9.21 -35.26 -12.96
C CYS A 123 -7.77 -35.16 -13.50
N GLU A 124 -7.29 -33.93 -13.72
CA GLU A 124 -5.95 -33.65 -14.21
C GLU A 124 -4.98 -33.29 -13.07
N ASN A 125 -3.70 -33.13 -13.41
CA ASN A 125 -2.63 -32.62 -12.54
C ASN A 125 -2.47 -33.36 -11.21
N GLY A 126 -2.87 -34.63 -11.14
CA GLY A 126 -2.82 -35.45 -9.92
C GLY A 126 -4.01 -35.27 -8.98
N GLY A 127 -5.12 -34.73 -9.47
CA GLY A 127 -6.39 -34.74 -8.75
C GLY A 127 -6.93 -36.16 -8.53
N VAL A 128 -7.64 -36.36 -7.42
CA VAL A 128 -8.24 -37.64 -7.04
C VAL A 128 -9.75 -37.48 -6.93
N CYS A 129 -10.54 -38.39 -7.50
CA CYS A 129 -11.98 -38.30 -7.33
C CYS A 129 -12.43 -38.79 -5.94
N ASP A 130 -13.32 -38.03 -5.30
CA ASP A 130 -13.94 -38.40 -4.02
C ASP A 130 -15.22 -39.26 -4.22
N GLU A 131 -15.74 -39.79 -3.11
CA GLU A 131 -17.01 -40.55 -3.09
C GLU A 131 -18.22 -39.72 -3.60
N GLY A 132 -18.09 -38.39 -3.59
CA GLY A 132 -19.07 -37.46 -4.14
C GLY A 132 -18.94 -37.21 -5.64
N GLN A 133 -18.09 -37.98 -6.34
CA GLN A 133 -17.82 -37.85 -7.77
C GLN A 133 -17.27 -36.48 -8.17
N ARG A 134 -16.37 -35.92 -7.34
CA ARG A 134 -15.70 -34.63 -7.57
C ARG A 134 -14.19 -34.76 -7.48
N CYS A 135 -13.47 -34.03 -8.31
CA CYS A 135 -12.01 -34.00 -8.23
C CYS A 135 -11.53 -33.18 -7.02
N LEU A 136 -10.78 -33.83 -6.14
CA LEU A 136 -9.97 -33.21 -5.10
C LEU A 136 -8.65 -32.75 -5.71
N CYS A 137 -8.46 -31.44 -5.79
CA CYS A 137 -7.29 -30.87 -6.45
C CYS A 137 -6.07 -30.80 -5.52
N PRO A 138 -4.86 -31.10 -6.05
CA PRO A 138 -3.62 -30.92 -5.32
C PRO A 138 -3.29 -29.44 -5.11
N GLU A 139 -2.36 -29.16 -4.20
CA GLU A 139 -1.98 -27.79 -3.86
C GLU A 139 -1.56 -27.00 -5.11
N GLY A 140 -2.17 -25.82 -5.27
CA GLY A 140 -1.87 -24.93 -6.40
C GLY A 140 -2.66 -25.21 -7.67
N TYR A 141 -3.59 -26.17 -7.69
CA TYR A 141 -4.52 -26.41 -8.80
C TYR A 141 -5.98 -26.22 -8.36
N MET A 142 -6.85 -25.92 -9.32
CA MET A 142 -8.27 -25.73 -9.10
C MET A 142 -9.10 -26.02 -10.37
N GLY A 143 -10.42 -25.90 -10.25
CA GLY A 143 -11.39 -26.20 -11.31
C GLY A 143 -12.08 -27.54 -11.06
N GLN A 144 -13.15 -27.83 -11.79
CA GLN A 144 -13.92 -29.08 -11.64
C GLN A 144 -13.05 -30.32 -11.85
N TYR A 145 -12.06 -30.21 -12.74
CA TYR A 145 -11.15 -31.29 -13.11
C TYR A 145 -9.68 -30.97 -12.78
N CYS A 146 -9.43 -30.00 -11.89
CA CYS A 146 -8.06 -29.61 -11.50
C CYS A 146 -7.15 -29.17 -12.66
N ASN A 147 -7.74 -28.68 -13.75
CA ASN A 147 -7.03 -28.26 -14.97
C ASN A 147 -6.49 -26.83 -14.90
N THR A 148 -6.85 -26.04 -13.88
CA THR A 148 -6.44 -24.64 -13.77
C THR A 148 -5.39 -24.45 -12.68
N ALA A 149 -4.19 -24.02 -13.05
CA ALA A 149 -3.13 -23.70 -12.11
C ALA A 149 -3.35 -22.34 -11.42
N LEU A 150 -2.98 -22.27 -10.14
CA LEU A 150 -3.04 -21.07 -9.31
C LEU A 150 -1.67 -20.39 -9.25
N CYS A 151 -1.65 -19.11 -9.61
CA CYS A 151 -0.49 -18.25 -9.47
C CYS A 151 -0.79 -17.14 -8.46
N TYR A 152 -0.01 -17.09 -7.38
CA TYR A 152 -0.03 -15.98 -6.44
C TYR A 152 1.38 -15.42 -6.22
N PRO A 153 1.62 -14.12 -6.47
CA PRO A 153 0.75 -13.16 -7.16
C PRO A 153 0.26 -13.62 -8.55
N GLN A 154 -0.88 -13.09 -9.00
CA GLN A 154 -1.40 -13.37 -10.34
C GLN A 154 -0.44 -12.86 -11.41
N CYS A 155 -0.44 -13.52 -12.57
CA CYS A 155 0.33 -13.10 -13.73
C CYS A 155 -0.19 -11.74 -14.23
N MET A 156 0.73 -10.80 -14.43
CA MET A 156 0.45 -9.45 -14.92
C MET A 156 0.51 -9.40 -16.45
N ASN A 157 0.08 -8.28 -17.02
CA ASN A 157 0.26 -7.96 -18.46
C ASN A 157 -0.27 -9.05 -19.42
N GLY A 158 -1.34 -9.76 -19.03
CA GLY A 158 -1.95 -10.81 -19.85
C GLY A 158 -1.22 -12.16 -19.81
N GLY A 159 -0.29 -12.37 -18.87
CA GLY A 159 0.35 -13.66 -18.69
C GLY A 159 -0.61 -14.75 -18.21
N THR A 160 -0.31 -16.00 -18.57
CA THR A 160 -1.13 -17.17 -18.24
C THR A 160 -0.41 -18.02 -17.19
N CYS A 161 -1.14 -18.44 -16.14
CA CYS A 161 -0.59 -19.39 -15.17
C CYS A 161 -0.54 -20.78 -15.80
N THR A 162 0.66 -21.32 -15.99
CA THR A 162 0.84 -22.61 -16.66
C THR A 162 1.01 -23.75 -15.66
N THR A 163 1.70 -23.48 -14.56
CA THR A 163 1.84 -24.37 -13.42
C THR A 163 1.77 -23.53 -12.15
N PRO A 164 1.54 -24.13 -10.97
CA PRO A 164 1.44 -23.40 -9.72
C PRO A 164 2.60 -22.42 -9.52
N GLY A 165 2.29 -21.14 -9.36
CA GLY A 165 3.27 -20.08 -9.15
C GLY A 165 4.20 -19.74 -10.33
N ARG A 166 3.95 -20.26 -11.54
CA ARG A 166 4.72 -19.97 -12.76
C ARG A 166 3.83 -19.38 -13.86
N CYS A 167 4.21 -18.19 -14.29
CA CYS A 167 3.56 -17.50 -15.40
C CYS A 167 4.29 -17.73 -16.72
N SER A 168 3.53 -17.97 -17.78
CA SER A 168 3.96 -17.78 -19.16
C SER A 168 3.67 -16.35 -19.57
N CYS A 169 4.70 -15.63 -20.00
CA CYS A 169 4.59 -14.21 -20.31
C CYS A 169 4.38 -13.97 -21.81
N PRO A 170 3.51 -13.01 -22.18
CA PRO A 170 3.36 -12.64 -23.58
C PRO A 170 4.65 -12.03 -24.14
N PRO A 171 4.82 -12.02 -25.48
CA PRO A 171 5.97 -11.39 -26.11
C PRO A 171 6.19 -9.95 -25.63
N GLY A 172 7.42 -9.63 -25.23
CA GLY A 172 7.76 -8.30 -24.72
C GLY A 172 7.70 -8.13 -23.20
N PHE A 173 7.27 -9.16 -22.47
CA PHE A 173 7.24 -9.17 -21.01
C PHE A 173 8.11 -10.30 -20.44
N GLN A 174 8.58 -10.09 -19.21
CA GLN A 174 9.44 -11.00 -18.46
C GLN A 174 9.20 -10.85 -16.95
N GLY A 175 9.87 -11.68 -16.17
CA GLY A 175 9.72 -11.75 -14.72
C GLY A 175 8.85 -12.93 -14.31
N ARG A 176 8.84 -13.23 -13.00
CA ARG A 176 8.14 -14.41 -12.47
C ARG A 176 6.62 -14.28 -12.66
N HIS A 177 6.12 -13.05 -12.62
CA HIS A 177 4.71 -12.71 -12.76
C HIS A 177 4.47 -11.79 -13.96
N CYS A 178 5.37 -11.79 -14.95
CA CYS A 178 5.29 -10.95 -16.15
C CYS A 178 5.23 -9.44 -15.87
N GLU A 179 5.86 -9.01 -14.77
CA GLU A 179 5.84 -7.64 -14.28
C GLU A 179 6.82 -6.69 -14.99
N GLY A 180 7.82 -7.23 -15.69
CA GLY A 180 8.88 -6.45 -16.36
C GLY A 180 8.76 -6.47 -17.87
N GLY A 181 9.17 -5.39 -18.53
CA GLY A 181 9.33 -5.36 -19.99
C GLY A 181 10.67 -5.95 -20.44
N ILE A 182 10.73 -6.36 -21.70
CA ILE A 182 11.97 -6.73 -22.41
C ILE A 182 12.33 -5.60 -23.36
N CYS A 183 13.51 -5.00 -23.25
CA CYS A 183 13.99 -3.98 -24.18
C CYS A 183 15.32 -4.45 -24.76
N GLN A 184 15.47 -4.37 -26.07
CA GLN A 184 16.73 -4.71 -26.74
C GLN A 184 17.84 -3.74 -26.30
N ASP A 185 17.51 -2.44 -26.26
CA ASP A 185 18.37 -1.40 -25.70
C ASP A 185 17.94 -1.02 -24.29
N LYS A 186 18.90 -0.77 -23.41
CA LYS A 186 18.60 -0.35 -22.03
C LYS A 186 18.00 1.06 -21.99
N CYS A 187 16.96 1.23 -21.18
CA CYS A 187 16.45 2.55 -20.83
C CYS A 187 17.52 3.37 -20.10
N GLN A 188 17.75 4.59 -20.56
CA GLN A 188 18.73 5.52 -20.01
C GLN A 188 18.14 6.35 -18.87
N ASN A 189 18.99 7.13 -18.19
CA ASN A 189 18.60 8.11 -17.17
C ASN A 189 17.71 7.54 -16.03
N GLY A 190 17.84 6.24 -15.76
CA GLY A 190 17.08 5.53 -14.74
C GLY A 190 15.63 5.24 -15.11
N GLY A 191 15.28 5.28 -16.41
CA GLY A 191 14.02 4.74 -16.92
C GLY A 191 13.92 3.23 -16.72
N LYS A 192 12.70 2.70 -16.78
CA LYS A 192 12.42 1.27 -16.61
C LYS A 192 11.79 0.70 -17.85
N CYS A 193 12.25 -0.47 -18.29
CA CYS A 193 11.59 -1.17 -19.39
C CYS A 193 10.27 -1.75 -18.88
N VAL A 194 9.16 -1.37 -19.51
CA VAL A 194 7.81 -1.77 -19.09
C VAL A 194 7.12 -2.68 -20.09
N GLN A 195 7.54 -2.65 -21.35
CA GLN A 195 7.09 -3.52 -22.44
C GLN A 195 8.19 -3.60 -23.51
N LYS A 196 8.02 -4.47 -24.52
CA LYS A 196 8.87 -4.55 -25.72
C LYS A 196 9.32 -3.17 -26.19
N ASP A 197 10.62 -2.90 -26.04
CA ASP A 197 11.30 -1.67 -26.49
C ASP A 197 10.62 -0.36 -26.03
N THR A 198 9.88 -0.43 -24.92
CA THR A 198 9.13 0.69 -24.36
C THR A 198 9.64 1.01 -22.96
N CYS A 199 10.18 2.21 -22.78
CA CYS A 199 10.70 2.70 -21.51
C CYS A 199 9.72 3.64 -20.81
N ASP A 200 9.45 3.39 -19.53
CA ASP A 200 8.85 4.35 -18.62
C ASP A 200 9.93 5.29 -18.07
N CYS A 201 9.84 6.57 -18.44
CA CYS A 201 10.84 7.57 -18.14
C CYS A 201 10.61 8.24 -16.79
N ARG A 202 11.71 8.49 -16.07
CA ARG A 202 11.66 9.35 -14.88
C ARG A 202 11.20 10.75 -15.26
N ARG A 203 10.50 11.40 -14.34
CA ARG A 203 10.14 12.82 -14.48
C ARG A 203 11.38 13.65 -14.83
N GLY A 204 11.25 14.50 -15.83
CA GLY A 204 12.35 15.31 -16.36
C GLY A 204 13.07 14.69 -17.57
N TYR A 205 12.71 13.48 -18.01
CA TYR A 205 13.27 12.83 -19.19
C TYR A 205 12.17 12.37 -20.16
N TYR A 206 12.54 12.18 -21.42
CA TYR A 206 11.67 11.72 -22.51
C TYR A 206 12.50 11.07 -23.64
N GLY A 207 11.82 10.58 -24.68
CA GLY A 207 12.40 9.76 -25.74
C GLY A 207 12.11 8.29 -25.53
N ASN A 208 12.33 7.48 -26.57
CA ASN A 208 11.98 6.05 -26.55
C ASN A 208 12.80 5.27 -25.52
N ARG A 209 14.03 5.74 -25.23
CA ARG A 209 14.93 5.18 -24.23
C ARG A 209 15.18 6.15 -23.08
N CYS A 210 14.38 7.19 -22.91
CA CYS A 210 14.57 8.24 -21.91
C CYS A 210 15.93 8.98 -22.03
N GLU A 211 16.44 9.07 -23.25
CA GLU A 211 17.75 9.62 -23.60
C GLU A 211 17.78 11.16 -23.51
N PHE A 212 16.64 11.82 -23.67
CA PHE A 212 16.54 13.28 -23.68
C PHE A 212 16.07 13.83 -22.33
N SER A 213 16.74 14.88 -21.83
CA SER A 213 16.29 15.63 -20.67
C SER A 213 15.39 16.80 -21.07
N LYS A 214 14.36 17.08 -20.27
CA LYS A 214 13.53 18.30 -20.40
C LYS A 214 14.25 19.58 -19.96
N CYS A 215 15.42 19.45 -19.37
CA CYS A 215 16.29 20.55 -19.01
C CYS A 215 17.16 20.89 -20.22
N VAL A 216 16.85 21.99 -20.90
CA VAL A 216 17.67 22.57 -21.96
C VAL A 216 18.93 23.18 -21.35
N ILE A 217 18.77 23.85 -20.21
CA ILE A 217 19.89 24.28 -19.38
C ILE A 217 20.27 23.12 -18.45
N PRO A 218 21.47 22.54 -18.59
CA PRO A 218 21.84 21.33 -17.88
C PRO A 218 21.92 21.57 -16.36
N CYS A 219 21.54 20.56 -15.59
CA CYS A 219 21.75 20.56 -14.15
C CYS A 219 23.23 20.39 -13.84
N ILE A 220 23.82 21.34 -13.12
CA ILE A 220 25.24 21.29 -12.75
C ILE A 220 25.43 20.70 -11.34
N ASN A 221 26.68 20.53 -10.92
CA ASN A 221 27.05 20.04 -9.59
C ASN A 221 26.42 18.69 -9.21
N GLY A 222 26.23 17.80 -10.19
CA GLY A 222 25.61 16.48 -9.99
C GLY A 222 24.09 16.51 -9.81
N GLY A 223 23.43 17.63 -10.15
CA GLY A 223 21.98 17.74 -10.21
C GLY A 223 21.37 16.81 -11.25
N ARG A 224 20.11 16.41 -11.02
CA ARG A 224 19.35 15.58 -11.98
C ARG A 224 18.10 16.33 -12.43
N CYS A 225 17.81 16.31 -13.72
CA CYS A 225 16.60 16.92 -14.25
C CYS A 225 15.37 16.25 -13.63
N ARG A 226 14.42 17.07 -13.16
CA ARG A 226 13.16 16.60 -12.57
C ARG A 226 11.96 17.12 -13.35
N ASP A 227 12.08 18.29 -13.98
CA ASP A 227 11.06 18.92 -14.81
C ASP A 227 11.71 19.87 -15.83
N VAL A 228 10.92 20.55 -16.67
CA VAL A 228 11.42 21.53 -17.65
C VAL A 228 12.29 22.58 -16.95
N ASN A 229 13.59 22.56 -17.26
CA ASN A 229 14.61 23.46 -16.67
C ASN A 229 14.61 23.50 -15.13
N LYS A 230 14.19 22.41 -14.47
CA LYS A 230 14.18 22.31 -13.00
C LYS A 230 14.95 21.10 -12.52
N CYS A 231 15.97 21.36 -11.72
CA CYS A 231 16.89 20.36 -11.24
C CYS A 231 16.57 19.93 -9.80
N ARG A 232 16.79 18.64 -9.54
CA ARG A 232 16.88 18.11 -8.18
C ARG A 232 18.34 18.16 -7.75
N CYS A 233 18.65 19.08 -6.85
CA CYS A 233 20.02 19.32 -6.41
C CYS A 233 20.49 18.35 -5.32
N PRO A 234 21.78 17.97 -5.32
CA PRO A 234 22.41 17.29 -4.19
C PRO A 234 22.46 18.19 -2.96
N ARG A 235 22.81 17.60 -1.81
CA ARG A 235 22.98 18.37 -0.57
C ARG A 235 24.10 19.41 -0.77
N GLY A 236 23.86 20.63 -0.29
CA GLY A 236 24.81 21.74 -0.45
C GLY A 236 24.65 22.53 -1.74
N PHE A 237 23.66 22.23 -2.59
CA PHE A 237 23.37 22.99 -3.81
C PHE A 237 21.88 23.35 -3.91
N ALA A 238 21.59 24.48 -4.55
CA ALA A 238 20.25 25.02 -4.80
C ALA A 238 20.20 25.82 -6.11
N GLY A 239 19.05 26.40 -6.42
CA GLY A 239 18.78 27.03 -7.71
C GLY A 239 18.06 26.07 -8.66
N ASP A 240 17.53 26.62 -9.76
CA ASP A 240 16.79 25.83 -10.76
C ASP A 240 17.73 24.90 -11.55
N HIS A 241 19.03 25.20 -11.57
CA HIS A 241 20.09 24.44 -12.25
C HIS A 241 21.18 23.91 -11.30
N CYS A 242 20.99 24.03 -9.98
CA CYS A 242 21.97 23.65 -8.94
C CYS A 242 23.26 24.49 -8.94
N GLU A 243 23.14 25.74 -9.39
CA GLU A 243 24.20 26.74 -9.49
C GLU A 243 24.54 27.42 -8.16
N VAL A 244 23.61 27.41 -7.20
CA VAL A 244 23.82 28.05 -5.89
C VAL A 244 24.48 27.06 -4.94
N VAL A 245 25.67 27.39 -4.43
CA VAL A 245 26.35 26.59 -3.39
C VAL A 245 25.85 27.03 -2.01
N LEU A 246 25.19 26.11 -1.29
CA LEU A 246 24.74 26.30 0.08
C LEU A 246 25.85 25.88 1.04
N GLY A 247 26.65 26.84 1.52
CA GLY A 247 27.69 26.58 2.53
C GLY A 247 29.00 27.35 2.37
N GLN A 248 29.11 28.27 1.41
CA GLN A 248 30.20 29.24 1.44
C GLN A 248 29.80 30.41 2.33
N ASN A 249 30.64 30.64 3.34
CA ASN A 249 30.54 31.72 4.30
C ASN A 249 30.40 33.08 3.58
N VAL A 250 29.17 33.56 3.43
CA VAL A 250 28.96 34.99 3.51
C VAL A 250 29.20 35.32 4.97
N GLU A 251 30.20 36.16 5.23
CA GLU A 251 30.42 36.83 6.50
C GLU A 251 29.12 37.45 6.96
N ALA A 252 28.28 36.65 7.62
CA ALA A 252 27.15 37.11 8.36
C ALA A 252 27.75 37.82 9.55
N SER A 253 28.02 39.11 9.35
CA SER A 253 28.03 40.15 10.36
C SER A 253 27.34 39.61 11.60
N ALA A 254 28.16 39.33 12.62
CA ALA A 254 27.75 38.80 13.90
C ALA A 254 26.86 39.85 14.60
N THR A 255 25.65 40.03 14.10
CA THR A 255 24.56 40.63 14.83
C THR A 255 24.24 39.62 15.91
N THR A 256 24.89 39.84 17.04
CA THR A 256 24.89 38.99 18.21
C THR A 256 23.44 38.87 18.70
N ARG A 257 22.73 37.85 18.21
CA ARG A 257 21.36 37.54 18.55
C ARG A 257 21.26 36.08 18.95
N CYS A 258 20.35 35.81 19.88
CA CYS A 258 20.09 34.47 20.38
C CYS A 258 19.75 33.52 19.24
N THR A 259 20.46 32.38 19.16
CA THR A 259 20.27 31.37 18.11
C THR A 259 18.84 30.79 18.09
N ARG A 260 18.07 30.98 19.18
CA ARG A 260 16.65 30.63 19.29
C ARG A 260 15.88 31.72 20.04
N ARG A 261 14.60 31.90 19.70
CA ARG A 261 13.68 32.84 20.38
C ARG A 261 13.50 32.47 21.87
N CYS A 262 13.72 33.43 22.75
CA CYS A 262 13.35 33.35 24.17
C CYS A 262 11.81 33.38 24.27
N ARG A 263 11.19 32.32 24.80
CA ARG A 263 9.71 32.20 24.76
C ARG A 263 9.03 33.13 25.77
N HIS A 264 9.52 33.12 27.01
CA HIS A 264 9.11 34.02 28.09
C HIS A 264 10.34 34.76 28.64
N GLY A 265 11.03 35.51 27.78
CA GLY A 265 12.26 36.23 28.13
C GLY A 265 12.71 37.21 27.06
N THR A 266 13.68 38.05 27.40
CA THR A 266 14.32 39.02 26.48
C THR A 266 15.71 38.54 26.06
N CYS A 267 16.00 38.62 24.77
CA CYS A 267 17.32 38.28 24.23
C CYS A 267 18.25 39.49 24.31
N LYS A 268 19.41 39.34 24.94
CA LYS A 268 20.50 40.32 24.86
C LYS A 268 21.77 39.57 24.45
N LYS A 269 22.38 39.98 23.33
CA LYS A 269 23.51 39.28 22.71
C LYS A 269 23.13 37.82 22.40
N THR A 270 23.74 36.84 23.08
CA THR A 270 23.48 35.41 22.90
C THR A 270 22.63 34.79 24.03
N THR A 271 22.32 35.55 25.07
CA THR A 271 21.72 35.05 26.31
C THR A 271 20.26 35.49 26.47
N CYS A 272 19.39 34.54 26.83
CA CYS A 272 18.00 34.82 27.19
C CYS A 272 17.86 35.14 28.68
N TYR A 273 17.27 36.29 28.98
CA TYR A 273 16.90 36.72 30.33
C TYR A 273 15.41 36.40 30.54
N CYS A 274 15.11 35.40 31.38
CA CYS A 274 13.74 34.93 31.58
C CYS A 274 12.92 35.87 32.46
N HIS A 275 11.64 36.01 32.11
CA HIS A 275 10.65 36.71 32.93
C HIS A 275 10.36 35.87 34.19
N GLU A 276 9.80 36.51 35.21
CA GLU A 276 9.54 35.90 36.51
C GLU A 276 8.68 34.63 36.39
N GLY A 277 9.06 33.57 37.10
CA GLY A 277 8.42 32.27 37.02
C GLY A 277 8.82 31.42 35.80
N TYR A 278 9.77 31.85 34.97
CA TYR A 278 10.30 31.05 33.85
C TYR A 278 11.80 30.80 33.97
N THR A 279 12.23 29.59 33.61
CA THR A 279 13.62 29.15 33.72
C THR A 279 14.10 28.36 32.50
N GLY A 280 15.41 28.16 32.43
CA GLY A 280 16.11 27.42 31.38
C GLY A 280 16.63 28.29 30.23
N ARG A 281 17.54 27.73 29.43
CA ARG A 281 18.32 28.43 28.37
C ARG A 281 17.50 29.29 27.40
N TRP A 282 16.23 28.95 27.17
CA TRP A 282 15.32 29.68 26.26
C TRP A 282 14.00 30.11 26.93
N CYS A 283 13.94 30.09 28.26
CA CYS A 283 12.78 30.48 29.06
C CYS A 283 11.50 29.71 28.69
N ARG A 284 11.63 28.38 28.60
CA ARG A 284 10.55 27.47 28.18
C ARG A 284 9.94 26.67 29.33
N ARG A 285 10.61 26.60 30.48
CA ARG A 285 10.14 25.86 31.66
C ARG A 285 9.49 26.85 32.62
N ARG A 286 8.32 26.53 33.15
CA ARG A 286 7.73 27.27 34.29
C ARG A 286 8.45 26.83 35.55
N GLY A 287 9.07 27.77 36.27
CA GLY A 287 9.67 27.53 37.58
C GLY A 287 8.55 27.38 38.61
N GLY A 288 8.51 26.23 39.28
CA GLY A 288 7.60 25.99 40.40
C GLY A 288 7.91 26.91 41.57
N ASN A 289 6.85 27.32 42.26
CA ASN A 289 6.81 28.25 43.36
C ASN A 289 7.82 27.88 44.48
N MET A 290 8.77 28.78 44.78
CA MET A 290 9.48 28.80 46.07
C MET A 290 9.67 30.26 46.47
N SER A 291 8.96 30.63 47.52
CA SER A 291 9.21 31.76 48.40
C SER A 291 10.69 31.84 48.80
N GLY A 292 11.27 33.05 48.71
CA GLY A 292 12.58 33.36 49.28
C GLY A 292 13.69 33.60 48.25
N LYS A 293 14.13 34.87 48.17
CA LYS A 293 15.39 35.41 47.59
C LYS A 293 16.29 34.39 46.87
N ILE A 294 16.32 34.39 45.53
CA ILE A 294 17.42 33.79 44.75
C ILE A 294 17.86 34.71 43.60
N ARG A 295 19.16 35.00 43.60
CA ARG A 295 19.94 35.78 42.64
C ARG A 295 19.63 35.42 41.18
N LYS A 296 19.59 36.43 40.29
CA LYS A 296 19.56 36.31 38.83
C LYS A 296 20.61 35.28 38.36
N LYS A 297 20.24 34.02 38.17
CA LYS A 297 21.13 33.03 37.55
C LYS A 297 21.12 33.25 36.05
N VAL A 298 22.18 33.92 35.59
CA VAL A 298 22.53 34.05 34.17
C VAL A 298 23.05 32.70 33.70
N TRP A 299 22.48 32.17 32.63
CA TRP A 299 22.96 30.96 31.98
C TRP A 299 23.70 31.38 30.72
N VAL A 300 25.00 31.09 30.66
CA VAL A 300 25.84 31.26 29.45
C VAL A 300 25.57 30.11 28.49
#